data_AF-A0A4Y2VQ53-F1
#
_entry.id   AF-A0A4Y2VQ53-F1
#
_cell.length_a   1.000
_cell.length_b   1.000
_cell.length_c   1.000
_cell.angle_alpha   90.00
_cell.angle_beta   90.00
_cell.angle_gamma   90.00
#
_symmetry.space_group_name_H-M   'P 1'
#
loop_
_entity.id
_entity.type
_entity.pdbx_description
1 polymer ?
#
loop_
_entity_poly.entity_id
_entity_poly.type
_entity_poly.pdbx_seq_one_letter_code
_entity_poly.pdbx_strand_id
1 'polypeptide(L)'
;MISLDVEHLQKFPRRWIGRGGPIPWPPRSPDITPFGLLLWRYVKNIVYQSPIGDTDESKSRITVAIQTVDSALLHRTWLEIS
;
A
#
# COMPACT_ATOMS: atom_id res chain seq x y z
N MET A 1 5.15 4.84 -26.21
CA MET A 1 5.48 5.30 -24.84
C MET A 1 5.84 4.06 -23.99
N ILE A 2 7.05 3.51 -24.19
CA ILE A 2 7.58 2.29 -23.54
C ILE A 2 8.92 2.62 -22.81
N SER A 3 9.37 3.88 -22.88
CA SER A 3 10.77 4.24 -22.62
C SER A 3 11.11 4.47 -21.15
N LEU A 4 10.13 4.64 -20.25
CA LEU A 4 10.39 4.95 -18.83
C LEU A 4 10.53 3.68 -17.96
N ASP A 5 9.85 2.59 -18.30
CA ASP A 5 9.80 1.39 -17.43
C ASP A 5 11.13 0.61 -17.44
N VAL A 6 11.87 0.60 -18.55
CA VAL A 6 13.13 -0.17 -18.70
C VAL A 6 14.28 0.43 -17.89
N GLU A 7 14.37 1.76 -17.79
CA GLU A 7 15.41 2.43 -17.00
C GLU A 7 15.26 2.19 -15.49
N HIS A 8 14.01 2.13 -14.99
CA HIS A 8 13.75 1.92 -13.57
C HIS A 8 14.06 0.49 -13.11
N LEU A 9 13.90 -0.50 -13.99
CA LEU A 9 14.32 -1.89 -13.76
C LEU A 9 15.83 -2.02 -13.51
N GLN A 10 16.65 -1.27 -14.26
CA GLN A 10 18.11 -1.25 -14.08
C GLN A 10 18.51 -0.58 -12.76
N LYS A 11 17.76 0.46 -12.35
CA LYS A 11 18.04 1.21 -11.12
C LYS A 11 17.60 0.47 -9.86
N PHE A 12 16.59 -0.41 -9.94
CA PHE A 12 16.01 -1.13 -8.80
C PHE A 12 15.80 -2.62 -9.11
N PRO A 13 16.88 -3.40 -9.31
CA PRO A 13 16.78 -4.81 -9.63
C PRO A 13 16.05 -5.57 -8.50
N ARG A 14 15.03 -6.35 -8.88
CA ARG A 14 14.15 -7.12 -7.97
C ARG A 14 13.33 -6.30 -6.96
N ARG A 15 13.32 -4.98 -7.05
CA ARG A 15 12.49 -4.09 -6.20
C ARG A 15 11.43 -3.33 -6.98
N TRP A 16 11.36 -3.55 -8.30
CA TRP A 16 10.36 -2.95 -9.18
C TRP A 16 9.00 -3.65 -9.03
N ILE A 17 8.01 -2.89 -8.59
CA ILE A 17 6.60 -3.30 -8.52
C ILE A 17 5.87 -2.49 -9.60
N GLY A 18 5.94 -2.97 -10.84
CA GLY A 18 5.38 -2.29 -12.00
C GLY A 18 5.34 -3.19 -13.22
N ARG A 19 4.85 -2.68 -14.35
CA ARG A 19 4.84 -3.44 -15.61
C ARG A 19 6.27 -3.78 -16.03
N GLY A 20 6.49 -5.02 -16.47
CA GLY A 20 7.81 -5.54 -16.82
C GLY A 20 8.69 -6.00 -15.64
N GLY A 21 8.18 -5.97 -14.40
CA GLY A 21 8.86 -6.53 -13.23
C GLY A 21 8.93 -8.06 -13.22
N PRO A 22 9.73 -8.66 -12.32
CA PRO A 22 9.89 -10.12 -12.22
C PRO A 22 8.59 -10.85 -11.83
N ILE A 23 7.64 -10.13 -11.23
CA ILE A 23 6.31 -10.65 -10.90
C ILE A 23 5.33 -10.11 -11.94
N PRO A 24 4.77 -10.96 -12.82
CA PRO A 24 3.79 -10.53 -13.80
C PRO A 24 2.44 -10.27 -13.10
N TRP A 25 2.04 -9.00 -13.02
CA TRP A 25 0.74 -8.59 -12.46
C TRP A 25 -0.37 -8.63 -13.53
N PRO A 26 -1.61 -9.03 -13.18
CA PRO A 26 -2.70 -9.13 -14.14
C PRO A 26 -3.11 -7.76 -14.72
N PRO A 27 -3.62 -7.73 -15.96
CA PRO A 27 -4.06 -6.50 -16.61
C PRO A 27 -5.27 -5.92 -15.87
N ARG A 28 -5.17 -4.63 -15.48
CA ARG A 28 -6.05 -3.86 -14.56
C ARG A 28 -5.75 -3.96 -13.06
N SER A 29 -4.50 -4.10 -12.65
CA SER A 29 -4.10 -3.72 -11.29
C SER A 29 -3.42 -2.35 -11.29
N PRO A 30 -4.16 -1.22 -11.14
CA PRO A 30 -3.54 0.07 -10.89
C PRO A 30 -3.13 0.11 -9.42
N ASP A 31 -1.96 -0.43 -9.09
CA ASP A 31 -1.34 -0.28 -7.76
C ASP A 31 -2.12 -0.88 -6.58
N ILE A 32 -3.17 -1.66 -6.85
CA ILE A 32 -4.05 -2.26 -5.86
C ILE A 32 -3.38 -3.52 -5.30
N THR A 33 -2.39 -3.35 -4.42
CA THR A 33 -2.01 -4.44 -3.52
C THR A 33 -3.21 -4.68 -2.60
N PRO A 34 -3.74 -5.90 -2.45
CA PRO A 34 -4.83 -6.16 -1.52
C PRO A 34 -4.52 -5.68 -0.09
N PHE A 35 -3.23 -5.69 0.27
CA PHE A 35 -2.70 -5.01 1.44
C PHE A 35 -2.96 -3.49 1.46
N GLY A 36 -2.65 -2.78 0.38
CA GLY A 36 -2.90 -1.33 0.26
C GLY A 36 -4.38 -0.97 0.38
N LEU A 37 -5.29 -1.80 -0.15
CA LEU A 37 -6.74 -1.58 0.05
C LEU A 37 -7.19 -1.85 1.48
N LEU A 38 -6.75 -2.96 2.07
CA LEU A 38 -7.12 -3.34 3.43
C LEU A 38 -6.60 -2.32 4.44
N LEU A 39 -5.32 -1.97 4.35
CA LEU A 39 -4.69 -0.96 5.19
C LEU A 39 -5.39 0.39 5.03
N TRP A 40 -5.65 0.82 3.80
CA TRP A 40 -6.31 2.10 3.55
C TRP A 40 -7.73 2.15 4.10
N ARG A 41 -8.52 1.08 3.94
CA ARG A 41 -9.86 0.99 4.54
C ARG A 41 -9.80 1.02 6.06
N TYR A 42 -8.85 0.29 6.65
CA TYR A 42 -8.66 0.23 8.10
C TYR A 42 -8.28 1.60 8.68
N VAL A 43 -7.26 2.25 8.11
CA VAL A 43 -6.80 3.57 8.56
C VAL A 43 -7.90 4.62 8.44
N LYS A 44 -8.66 4.63 7.32
CA LYS A 44 -9.80 5.55 7.18
C LYS A 44 -10.85 5.35 8.26
N ASN A 45 -11.21 4.10 8.57
CA ASN A 45 -12.23 3.82 9.57
C ASN A 45 -11.86 4.40 10.93
N ILE A 46 -10.58 4.37 11.30
CA ILE A 46 -10.09 4.91 12.57
C ILE A 46 -10.00 6.45 12.50
N VAL A 47 -9.40 6.98 11.45
CA VAL A 47 -9.15 8.43 11.31
C VAL A 47 -10.46 9.22 11.27
N TYR A 48 -11.46 8.71 10.55
CA TYR A 48 -12.75 9.37 10.34
C TYR A 48 -13.88 8.84 11.24
N GLN A 49 -13.57 8.06 12.29
CA GLN A 49 -14.57 7.59 13.25
C GLN A 49 -15.29 8.75 13.95
N SER A 50 -14.61 9.88 14.11
CA SER A 50 -15.16 11.14 14.60
C SER A 50 -14.72 12.29 13.70
N PRO A 51 -15.42 13.43 13.70
CA PRO A 51 -14.98 14.63 12.97
C PRO A 51 -13.55 15.01 13.36
N ILE A 52 -12.79 15.48 12.38
CA ILE A 52 -11.42 15.96 12.55
C ILE A 52 -11.46 17.48 12.52
N GLY A 53 -10.94 18.12 13.57
CA GLY A 53 -10.95 19.57 13.69
C GLY A 53 -9.74 20.25 13.06
N ASP A 54 -8.59 19.56 13.03
CA ASP A 54 -7.33 20.12 12.52
C ASP A 54 -6.40 19.05 11.89
N THR A 55 -5.43 19.52 11.11
CA THR A 55 -4.41 18.71 10.44
C THR A 55 -3.54 17.93 11.42
N ASP A 56 -3.18 18.48 12.58
CA ASP A 56 -2.33 17.77 13.55
C ASP A 56 -3.08 16.64 14.25
N GLU A 57 -4.39 16.82 14.49
CA GLU A 57 -5.26 15.74 14.94
C GLU A 57 -5.33 14.61 13.90
N SER A 58 -5.46 14.95 12.62
CA SER A 58 -5.43 13.97 11.52
C SER A 58 -4.13 13.17 11.51
N LYS A 59 -2.97 13.83 11.61
CA LYS A 59 -1.65 13.16 11.65
C LYS A 59 -1.52 12.24 12.86
N SER A 60 -1.98 12.69 14.03
CA SER A 60 -1.97 11.89 15.26
C SER A 60 -2.82 10.63 15.10
N ARG A 61 -4.05 10.77 14.58
CA ARG A 61 -4.95 9.63 14.35
C ARG A 61 -4.41 8.66 13.30
N ILE A 62 -3.79 9.16 12.22
CA ILE A 62 -3.12 8.29 11.23
C ILE A 62 -1.98 7.51 11.90
N THR A 63 -1.17 8.16 12.73
CA THR A 63 -0.06 7.52 13.43
C THR A 63 -0.56 6.42 14.37
N VAL A 64 -1.58 6.70 15.17
CA VAL A 64 -2.23 5.71 16.05
C VAL A 64 -2.82 4.55 15.23
N ALA A 65 -3.56 4.86 14.16
CA ALA A 65 -4.15 3.84 13.29
C ALA A 65 -3.09 2.89 12.72
N ILE A 66 -1.96 3.42 12.24
CA ILE A 66 -0.84 2.61 11.75
C ILE A 66 -0.20 1.78 12.87
N GLN A 67 -0.05 2.31 14.08
CA GLN A 67 0.50 1.57 15.22
C GLN A 67 -0.38 0.40 15.67
N THR A 68 -1.69 0.45 15.42
CA THR A 68 -2.59 -0.68 15.69
C THR A 68 -2.52 -1.81 14.65
N VAL A 69 -1.85 -1.58 13.52
CA VAL A 69 -1.68 -2.59 12.48
C VAL A 69 -0.64 -3.61 12.93
N ASP A 70 -1.11 -4.81 13.29
CA ASP A 70 -0.23 -5.89 13.69
C ASP A 70 0.57 -6.43 12.49
N SER A 71 1.88 -6.61 12.70
CA SER A 71 2.77 -7.35 11.82
C SER A 71 2.22 -8.71 11.38
N ALA A 72 1.46 -9.40 12.23
CA ALA A 72 0.83 -10.67 11.87
C ALA A 72 -0.31 -10.50 10.85
N LEU A 73 -1.08 -9.39 10.91
CA LEU A 73 -2.10 -9.06 9.92
C LEU A 73 -1.47 -8.79 8.55
N LEU A 74 -0.32 -8.11 8.54
CA LEU A 74 0.48 -7.88 7.33
C LEU A 74 0.91 -9.20 6.70
N HIS A 75 1.42 -10.11 7.52
CA HIS A 75 1.93 -11.40 7.06
C HIS A 75 0.82 -12.30 6.51
N ARG A 76 -0.34 -12.37 7.18
CA ARG A 76 -1.51 -13.14 6.69
C ARG A 76 -2.01 -12.63 5.35
N THR A 77 -2.14 -11.31 5.22
CA THR A 77 -2.57 -10.68 3.96
C THR A 77 -1.59 -10.99 2.84
N TRP A 78 -0.29 -11.00 3.11
CA TRP A 78 0.73 -11.38 2.13
C TRP A 78 0.58 -12.84 1.66
N LEU A 79 0.31 -13.77 2.59
CA LEU A 79 0.13 -15.18 2.28
C LEU A 79 -1.12 -15.49 1.46
N GLU A 80 -2.21 -14.70 1.58
CA GLU A 80 -3.42 -14.89 0.77
C GLU A 80 -3.23 -14.48 -0.71
N ILE A 81 -2.22 -13.67 -1.00
CA ILE A 81 -1.97 -13.11 -2.34
C ILE A 81 -0.79 -13.84 -3.03
N SER A 82 0.04 -14.54 -2.25
CA SER A 82 1.19 -15.33 -2.71
C SER A 82 0.76 -16.70 -3.20
#